data_AF-A0A497LYL5-F1
#
_entry.id   AF-A0A497LYL5-F1
#
_cell.length_a   1.000
_cell.length_b   1.000
_cell.length_c   1.000
_cell.angle_alpha   90.00
_cell.angle_beta   90.00
_cell.angle_gamma   90.00
#
_symmetry.space_group_name_H-M   'P 1'
#
loop_
_entity.id
_entity.type
_entity.pdbx_description
1 polymer ?
#
loop_
_entity_poly.entity_id
_entity_poly.type
_entity_poly.pdbx_seq_one_letter_code
_entity_poly.pdbx_strand_id
1 'polypeptide(L)'
;QWINGDYNATNGDYIQVKGYIVTYTPVDTNAEPIMNNLATKLRSPLNVQLATGTRDIAITSIVLPKTVISNQSTVKINVTLSNQGEFPECFNLKLYANTTVIYAASIMGIPSGTNVTITAEWNTYGFTKGEYTIQAYVAIVPGETETTDNAFIGGSMYITIQGDINADYVVNFKDAILLGAAFGSRPGDPNWNPNADINGDNIINFKDAILLGANFGKTDP
;
A
#
# COMPACT_ATOMS: atom_id res chain seq x y z
N GLN A 1 5.22 -26.99 8.68
CA GLN A 1 4.89 -27.40 7.30
C GLN A 1 4.03 -26.28 6.72
N TRP A 2 4.43 -25.69 5.59
CA TRP A 2 3.58 -24.78 4.83
C TRP A 2 2.49 -25.61 4.14
N ILE A 3 1.23 -25.26 4.33
CA ILE A 3 0.10 -25.80 3.56
C ILE A 3 -0.68 -24.62 2.99
N ASN A 4 -0.90 -24.70 1.67
CA ASN A 4 -1.78 -23.93 0.81
C ASN A 4 -3.01 -23.28 1.47
N GLY A 5 -3.29 -22.04 1.07
CA GLY A 5 -4.62 -21.45 1.04
C GLY A 5 -5.00 -20.64 2.27
N ASP A 6 -5.20 -19.34 2.05
CA ASP A 6 -5.81 -18.34 2.93
C ASP A 6 -5.10 -18.10 4.28
N TYR A 7 -4.29 -17.04 4.33
CA TYR A 7 -3.75 -16.49 5.56
C TYR A 7 -4.90 -15.96 6.43
N ASN A 8 -5.28 -16.76 7.43
CA ASN A 8 -6.27 -16.40 8.44
C ASN A 8 -5.56 -15.57 9.51
N ALA A 9 -5.92 -14.29 9.64
CA ALA A 9 -5.20 -13.27 10.41
C ALA A 9 -5.28 -13.42 11.94
N THR A 10 -5.43 -14.64 12.46
CA THR A 10 -5.57 -14.93 13.89
C THR A 10 -4.34 -15.56 14.56
N ASN A 11 -3.30 -15.96 13.81
CA ASN A 11 -2.04 -16.46 14.39
C ASN A 11 -0.83 -16.03 13.54
N GLY A 12 -0.02 -15.11 14.07
CA GLY A 12 1.16 -14.56 13.41
C GLY A 12 2.38 -15.49 13.46
N ASP A 13 2.36 -16.61 12.73
CA ASP A 13 3.46 -17.58 12.72
C ASP A 13 4.35 -17.49 11.46
N TYR A 14 5.66 -17.29 11.65
CA TYR A 14 6.68 -17.60 10.64
C TYR A 14 7.80 -18.48 11.23
N ILE A 15 8.24 -19.48 10.46
CA ILE A 15 9.43 -20.28 10.73
C ILE A 15 10.38 -20.15 9.53
N GLN A 16 11.59 -19.63 9.78
CA GLN A 16 12.74 -19.81 8.90
C GLN A 16 13.84 -20.58 9.65
N VAL A 17 14.24 -21.74 9.11
CA VAL A 17 15.16 -22.67 9.80
C VAL A 17 16.59 -22.53 9.28
N LYS A 18 17.43 -21.83 10.04
CA LYS A 18 18.75 -22.32 10.53
C LYS A 18 19.38 -21.28 11.49
N GLY A 19 19.36 -21.57 12.79
CA GLY A 19 20.11 -20.86 13.85
C GLY A 19 19.29 -19.83 14.65
N TYR A 20 18.30 -20.29 15.42
CA TYR A 20 17.20 -19.46 15.96
C TYR A 20 17.53 -18.56 17.16
N ILE A 21 16.96 -17.34 17.13
CA ILE A 21 16.43 -16.61 18.29
C ILE A 21 14.90 -16.82 18.27
N VAL A 22 14.31 -17.16 19.41
CA VAL A 22 12.85 -17.31 19.57
C VAL A 22 12.35 -16.11 20.35
N THR A 23 11.60 -15.23 19.71
CA THR A 23 10.84 -14.17 20.37
C THR A 23 9.36 -14.54 20.33
N TYR A 24 8.66 -14.40 21.46
CA TYR A 24 7.22 -14.62 21.59
C TYR A 24 6.63 -13.42 22.31
N THR A 25 5.37 -13.11 22.04
CA THR A 25 4.62 -12.09 22.76
C THR A 25 3.61 -12.80 23.65
N PRO A 26 3.63 -12.58 24.97
CA PRO A 26 2.73 -13.26 25.88
C PRO A 26 1.32 -12.70 25.70
N VAL A 27 0.51 -13.33 24.85
CA VAL A 27 -0.94 -13.08 24.78
C VAL A 27 -1.74 -14.31 25.24
N ASP A 28 -1.09 -15.46 25.40
CA ASP A 28 -1.77 -16.71 25.77
C ASP A 28 -1.06 -17.42 26.92
N THR A 29 -1.82 -17.76 27.96
CA THR A 29 -1.38 -18.54 29.15
C THR A 29 -0.78 -19.90 28.80
N ASN A 30 -0.84 -20.31 27.53
CA ASN A 30 -0.33 -21.59 27.01
C ASN A 30 1.04 -21.52 26.32
N ALA A 31 1.70 -20.35 26.30
CA ALA A 31 3.01 -20.19 25.67
C ALA A 31 4.12 -21.04 26.34
N GLU A 32 4.13 -21.13 27.67
CA GLU A 32 5.09 -21.96 28.42
C GLU A 32 5.03 -23.46 28.05
N PRO A 33 3.85 -24.12 28.05
CA PRO A 33 3.72 -25.53 27.62
C PRO A 33 4.22 -25.78 26.20
N ILE A 34 3.96 -24.87 25.26
CA ILE A 34 4.36 -25.02 23.85
C ILE A 34 5.88 -24.91 23.72
N MET A 35 6.48 -23.93 24.41
CA MET A 35 7.93 -23.73 24.43
C MET A 35 8.67 -24.90 25.09
N ASN A 36 8.13 -25.44 26.19
CA ASN A 36 8.68 -26.65 26.83
C ASN A 36 8.61 -27.89 25.92
N ASN A 37 7.53 -28.04 25.14
CA ASN A 37 7.40 -29.13 24.15
C ASN A 37 8.34 -28.99 22.94
N LEU A 38 8.65 -27.76 22.53
CA LEU A 38 9.64 -27.49 21.46
C LEU A 38 11.07 -27.71 21.97
N ALA A 39 11.38 -27.20 23.18
CA ALA A 39 12.68 -27.34 23.83
C ALA A 39 13.05 -28.80 24.15
N THR A 40 12.06 -29.66 24.44
CA THR A 40 12.29 -31.10 24.67
C THR A 40 12.58 -31.88 23.39
N LYS A 41 12.13 -31.40 22.22
CA LYS A 41 12.41 -32.01 20.91
C LYS A 41 13.75 -31.55 20.30
N LEU A 42 14.23 -30.37 20.68
CA LEU A 42 15.50 -29.78 20.24
C LEU A 42 16.55 -30.00 21.36
N ARG A 43 17.35 -31.07 21.26
CA ARG A 43 18.34 -31.51 22.28
C ARG A 43 19.06 -30.33 22.96
N SER A 44 19.10 -30.38 24.28
CA SER A 44 19.40 -29.31 25.25
C SER A 44 20.81 -28.70 25.20
N PRO A 45 21.01 -27.51 25.82
CA PRO A 45 19.98 -26.59 26.33
C PRO A 45 19.71 -25.45 25.32
N LEU A 46 18.44 -25.24 25.01
CA LEU A 46 17.99 -24.03 24.33
C LEU A 46 17.87 -22.92 25.39
N ASN A 47 18.76 -21.92 25.37
CA ASN A 47 18.58 -20.71 26.17
C ASN A 47 17.44 -19.90 25.53
N VAL A 48 16.25 -19.99 26.12
CA VAL A 48 15.10 -19.18 25.72
C VAL A 48 15.19 -17.86 26.48
N GLN A 49 15.66 -16.80 25.82
CA GLN A 49 15.57 -15.45 26.36
C GLN A 49 14.23 -14.85 25.93
N LEU A 50 13.32 -14.71 26.89
CA LEU A 50 12.04 -14.05 26.70
C LEU A 50 12.33 -12.55 26.53
N ALA A 51 12.40 -12.09 25.29
CA ALA A 51 12.55 -10.67 25.03
C ALA A 51 11.21 -9.98 25.29
N THR A 52 11.20 -9.04 26.22
CA THR A 52 10.09 -8.13 26.48
C THR A 52 10.38 -6.82 25.74
N GLY A 53 9.37 -6.26 25.09
CA GLY A 53 9.52 -5.04 24.32
C GLY A 53 8.19 -4.60 23.71
N THR A 54 8.16 -3.42 23.13
CA THR A 54 6.99 -2.88 22.45
C THR A 54 6.90 -3.38 21.02
N ARG A 55 5.67 -3.56 20.52
CA ARG A 55 5.37 -3.85 19.11
C ARG A 55 4.51 -2.71 18.59
N ASP A 56 4.84 -2.20 17.41
CA ASP A 56 4.20 -1.02 16.83
C ASP A 56 4.52 -0.97 15.33
N ILE A 57 3.48 -1.07 14.51
CA ILE A 57 3.53 -0.93 13.06
C ILE A 57 2.60 0.18 12.61
N ALA A 58 3.19 1.30 12.25
CA ALA A 58 2.45 2.47 11.79
C ALA A 58 2.49 2.63 10.27
N ILE A 59 1.41 3.14 9.70
CA ILE A 59 1.41 3.70 8.35
C ILE A 59 1.70 5.19 8.48
N THR A 60 2.82 5.63 7.90
CA THR A 60 3.29 7.02 8.05
C THR A 60 2.90 7.91 6.88
N SER A 61 2.66 7.33 5.69
CA SER A 61 2.19 8.08 4.54
C SER A 61 1.60 7.20 3.44
N ILE A 62 0.71 7.81 2.66
CA ILE A 62 0.29 7.32 1.34
C ILE A 62 0.57 8.44 0.34
N VAL A 63 1.30 8.13 -0.72
CA VAL A 63 1.63 9.07 -1.80
C VAL A 63 0.96 8.61 -3.08
N LEU A 64 0.03 9.45 -3.56
CA LEU A 64 -0.66 9.26 -4.83
C LEU A 64 0.20 9.86 -5.96
N PRO A 65 0.39 9.17 -7.10
CA PRO A 65 1.22 9.68 -8.19
C PRO A 65 0.56 10.87 -8.91
N LYS A 66 -0.78 10.90 -8.89
CA LYS A 66 -1.65 11.91 -9.47
C LYS A 66 -3.04 11.81 -8.83
N THR A 67 -3.91 12.80 -9.04
CA THR A 67 -5.26 12.81 -8.45
C THR A 67 -6.36 12.46 -9.44
N VAL A 68 -6.08 12.52 -10.75
CA VAL A 68 -7.06 12.22 -11.80
C VAL A 68 -6.55 11.07 -12.67
N ILE A 69 -7.38 10.03 -12.79
CA ILE A 69 -7.06 8.78 -13.46
C ILE A 69 -8.24 8.32 -14.31
N SER A 70 -8.00 7.47 -15.30
CA SER A 70 -9.08 6.83 -16.05
C SER A 70 -9.46 5.49 -15.43
N ASN A 71 -10.63 4.95 -15.80
CA ASN A 71 -11.04 3.58 -15.48
C ASN A 71 -10.42 2.52 -16.41
N GLN A 72 -9.29 2.85 -17.05
CA GLN A 72 -8.59 2.02 -18.03
C GLN A 72 -7.08 2.09 -17.83
N SER A 73 -6.63 2.33 -16.59
CA SER A 73 -5.23 2.48 -16.25
C SER A 73 -4.83 1.60 -15.07
N THR A 74 -3.52 1.45 -14.89
CA THR A 74 -2.95 0.92 -13.65
C THR A 74 -2.15 2.04 -13.01
N VAL A 75 -2.37 2.28 -11.72
CA VAL A 75 -1.74 3.37 -10.97
C VAL A 75 -0.89 2.81 -9.83
N LYS A 76 0.25 3.44 -9.58
CA LYS A 76 1.21 3.01 -8.55
C LYS A 76 1.10 3.92 -7.34
N ILE A 77 0.54 3.41 -6.25
CA ILE A 77 0.36 4.14 -4.99
C ILE A 77 1.45 3.70 -4.02
N ASN A 78 2.22 4.63 -3.49
CA ASN A 78 3.28 4.32 -2.52
C ASN A 78 2.74 4.45 -1.11
N VAL A 79 2.85 3.39 -0.31
CA VAL A 79 2.48 3.36 1.11
C VAL A 79 3.76 3.19 1.91
N THR A 80 4.07 4.13 2.80
CA THR A 80 5.21 4.01 3.70
C THR A 80 4.74 3.57 5.07
N LEU A 81 5.37 2.52 5.59
CA LEU A 81 5.15 2.00 6.93
C LEU A 81 6.43 2.15 7.76
N SER A 82 6.26 2.20 9.08
CA SER A 82 7.34 2.21 10.06
C SER A 82 7.13 1.10 11.06
N ASN A 83 8.19 0.35 11.34
CA ASN A 83 8.24 -0.49 12.53
C ASN A 83 8.84 0.33 13.66
N GLN A 84 8.00 0.84 14.56
CA GLN A 84 8.40 1.66 15.70
C GLN A 84 8.61 0.82 16.97
N GLY A 85 8.34 -0.48 16.91
CA GLY A 85 8.57 -1.43 17.99
C GLY A 85 10.03 -1.88 18.10
N GLU A 86 10.30 -2.75 19.08
CA GLU A 86 11.63 -3.29 19.39
C GLU A 86 11.89 -4.66 18.73
N PHE A 87 10.89 -5.21 18.03
CA PHE A 87 10.96 -6.50 17.39
C PHE A 87 10.90 -6.40 15.87
N PRO A 88 11.51 -7.33 15.12
CA PRO A 88 11.21 -7.48 13.71
C PRO A 88 9.77 -7.99 13.54
N GLU A 89 9.05 -7.43 12.58
CA GLU A 89 7.61 -7.67 12.43
C GLU A 89 7.22 -8.23 11.05
N CYS A 90 6.14 -9.00 11.06
CA CYS A 90 5.46 -9.45 9.85
C CYS A 90 3.97 -9.14 9.99
N PHE A 91 3.37 -8.59 8.94
CA PHE A 91 2.00 -8.07 9.00
C PHE A 91 1.34 -8.05 7.62
N ASN A 92 0.03 -7.93 7.60
CA ASN A 92 -0.74 -7.80 6.37
C ASN A 92 -1.12 -6.34 6.13
N LEU A 93 -0.80 -5.83 4.95
CA LEU A 93 -1.25 -4.54 4.45
C LEU A 93 -2.46 -4.73 3.52
N LYS A 94 -3.47 -3.89 3.68
CA LYS A 94 -4.56 -3.71 2.71
C LYS A 94 -4.68 -2.24 2.34
N LEU A 95 -4.86 -1.97 1.05
CA LEU A 95 -5.21 -0.67 0.52
C LEU A 95 -6.64 -0.73 -0.02
N TYR A 96 -7.41 0.33 0.21
CA TYR A 96 -8.80 0.45 -0.19
C TYR A 96 -9.03 1.69 -1.03
N ALA A 97 -9.92 1.55 -2.02
CA ALA A 97 -10.63 2.67 -2.64
C ALA A 97 -12.06 2.66 -2.07
N ASN A 98 -12.41 3.68 -1.29
CA ASN A 98 -13.58 3.69 -0.41
C ASN A 98 -13.59 2.41 0.46
N THR A 99 -14.53 1.50 0.23
CA THR A 99 -14.66 0.23 0.95
C THR A 99 -14.10 -0.98 0.19
N THR A 100 -13.67 -0.80 -1.07
CA THR A 100 -13.21 -1.90 -1.93
C THR A 100 -11.71 -2.11 -1.76
N VAL A 101 -11.27 -3.33 -1.47
CA VAL A 101 -9.85 -3.69 -1.44
C VAL A 101 -9.27 -3.59 -2.85
N ILE A 102 -8.25 -2.76 -3.03
CA ILE A 102 -7.55 -2.56 -4.30
C ILE A 102 -6.15 -3.17 -4.31
N TYR A 103 -5.59 -3.45 -3.13
CA TYR A 103 -4.30 -4.12 -2.98
C TYR A 103 -4.25 -4.82 -1.62
N ALA A 104 -3.60 -5.98 -1.57
CA ALA A 104 -3.31 -6.70 -0.33
C ALA A 104 -1.95 -7.39 -0.44
N ALA A 105 -1.15 -7.34 0.63
CA ALA A 105 0.15 -8.00 0.69
C ALA A 105 0.50 -8.44 2.11
N SER A 106 1.22 -9.55 2.24
CA SER A 106 1.89 -9.95 3.47
C SER A 106 3.33 -9.49 3.42
N ILE A 107 3.74 -8.72 4.42
CA ILE A 107 5.05 -8.10 4.53
C ILE A 107 5.79 -8.83 5.67
N MET A 108 7.03 -9.22 5.41
CA MET A 108 7.77 -10.11 6.31
C MET A 108 9.11 -9.51 6.72
N GLY A 109 9.45 -9.65 8.01
CA GLY A 109 10.78 -9.44 8.53
C GLY A 109 11.24 -7.98 8.49
N ILE A 110 10.33 -7.02 8.69
CA ILE A 110 10.69 -5.60 8.78
C ILE A 110 11.44 -5.38 10.09
N PRO A 111 12.73 -4.99 10.07
CA PRO A 111 13.49 -4.78 11.31
C PRO A 111 12.92 -3.64 12.15
N SER A 112 13.14 -3.72 13.46
CA SER A 112 12.82 -2.64 14.41
C SER A 112 13.48 -1.32 13.99
N GLY A 113 12.74 -0.22 14.15
CA GLY A 113 13.19 1.14 13.86
C GLY A 113 13.35 1.47 12.37
N THR A 114 12.82 0.64 11.46
CA THR A 114 12.97 0.84 10.01
C THR A 114 11.68 1.27 9.34
N ASN A 115 11.83 2.04 8.26
CA ASN A 115 10.75 2.39 7.34
C ASN A 115 10.82 1.53 6.09
N VAL A 116 9.67 1.14 5.57
CA VAL A 116 9.53 0.42 4.30
C VAL A 116 8.47 1.11 3.44
N THR A 117 8.76 1.29 2.15
CA THR A 117 7.78 1.78 1.18
C THR A 117 7.33 0.65 0.28
N ILE A 118 6.02 0.42 0.24
CA ILE A 118 5.35 -0.57 -0.60
C ILE A 118 4.69 0.16 -1.77
N THR A 119 5.00 -0.25 -3.00
CA THR A 119 4.32 0.25 -4.20
C THR A 119 3.14 -0.68 -4.54
N ALA A 120 1.93 -0.22 -4.26
CA ALA A 120 0.69 -0.91 -4.59
C ALA A 120 0.25 -0.57 -6.04
N GLU A 121 0.04 -1.60 -6.87
CA GLU A 121 -0.50 -1.42 -8.22
C GLU A 121 -2.03 -1.58 -8.19
N TRP A 122 -2.75 -0.49 -8.42
CA TRP A 122 -4.20 -0.50 -8.53
C TRP A 122 -4.63 -0.48 -9.99
N ASN A 123 -5.25 -1.58 -10.43
CA ASN A 123 -5.93 -1.67 -11.72
C ASN A 123 -7.34 -1.08 -11.61
N THR A 124 -7.62 -0.03 -12.39
CA THR A 124 -8.87 0.72 -12.31
C THR A 124 -9.92 0.22 -13.31
N TYR A 125 -9.62 -0.83 -14.08
CA TYR A 125 -10.58 -1.45 -14.99
C TYR A 125 -11.79 -1.96 -14.21
N GLY A 126 -12.98 -1.56 -14.67
CA GLY A 126 -14.26 -1.94 -14.06
C GLY A 126 -14.69 -1.08 -12.88
N PHE A 127 -13.86 -0.13 -12.43
CA PHE A 127 -14.33 0.90 -11.50
C PHE A 127 -15.20 1.93 -12.23
N THR A 128 -16.27 2.34 -11.57
CA THR A 128 -17.12 3.43 -12.04
C THR A 128 -16.37 4.76 -11.95
N LYS A 129 -16.79 5.75 -12.74
CA LYS A 129 -16.25 7.10 -12.61
C LYS A 129 -16.78 7.74 -11.32
N GLY A 130 -16.00 8.63 -10.72
CA GLY A 130 -16.32 9.23 -9.43
C GLY A 130 -15.10 9.41 -8.52
N GLU A 131 -15.36 9.94 -7.33
CA GLU A 131 -14.35 10.15 -6.29
C GLU A 131 -14.17 8.89 -5.43
N TYR A 132 -12.91 8.55 -5.18
CA TYR A 132 -12.50 7.44 -4.35
C TYR A 132 -11.51 7.92 -3.28
N THR A 133 -11.90 7.79 -2.02
CA THR A 133 -10.98 7.98 -0.89
C THR A 133 -10.04 6.78 -0.82
N ILE A 134 -8.75 7.05 -0.90
CA ILE A 134 -7.69 6.05 -0.77
C ILE A 134 -7.26 5.96 0.68
N GLN A 135 -7.32 4.76 1.25
CA GLN A 135 -6.94 4.52 2.64
C GLN A 135 -6.25 3.17 2.77
N ALA A 136 -5.29 3.09 3.68
CA ALA A 136 -4.55 1.88 3.97
C ALA A 136 -4.81 1.44 5.41
N TYR A 137 -4.76 0.12 5.62
CA TYR A 137 -4.84 -0.52 6.91
C TYR A 137 -3.78 -1.61 6.99
N VAL A 138 -3.00 -1.61 8.04
CA VAL A 138 -2.10 -2.70 8.41
C VAL A 138 -2.72 -3.47 9.57
N ALA A 139 -2.67 -4.80 9.52
CA ALA A 139 -3.20 -5.62 10.59
C ALA A 139 -2.39 -5.40 11.88
N ILE A 140 -3.11 -5.07 12.96
CA ILE A 140 -2.56 -4.95 14.31
C ILE A 140 -1.78 -6.23 14.65
N VAL A 141 -0.49 -6.08 15.00
CA VAL A 141 0.34 -7.22 15.39
C VAL A 141 0.03 -7.62 16.83
N PRO A 142 0.09 -8.93 17.20
CA PRO A 142 -0.26 -9.36 18.55
C PRO A 142 0.57 -8.69 19.64
N GLY A 143 -0.08 -7.94 20.54
CA GLY A 143 0.56 -7.22 21.64
C GLY A 143 0.93 -5.77 21.33
N GLU A 144 0.63 -5.27 20.13
CA GLU A 144 0.62 -3.84 19.82
C GLU A 144 -0.47 -3.14 20.62
N THR A 145 -0.13 -1.96 21.15
CA THR A 145 -1.01 -1.18 22.05
C THR A 145 -1.42 0.16 21.45
N GLU A 146 -0.53 0.78 20.68
CA GLU A 146 -0.83 1.94 19.86
C GLU A 146 -1.41 1.46 18.53
N THR A 147 -2.75 1.39 18.44
CA THR A 147 -3.39 0.80 17.24
C THR A 147 -4.01 1.82 16.29
N THR A 148 -3.83 3.11 16.58
CA THR A 148 -4.52 4.19 15.85
C THR A 148 -3.81 4.59 14.57
N ASP A 149 -2.51 4.35 14.48
CA ASP A 149 -1.65 4.62 13.33
C ASP A 149 -1.48 3.41 12.40
N ASN A 150 -2.13 2.28 12.70
CA ASN A 150 -2.28 1.18 11.74
C ASN A 150 -3.22 1.53 10.56
N ALA A 151 -3.90 2.69 10.61
CA ALA A 151 -4.79 3.16 9.57
C ALA A 151 -4.38 4.56 9.10
N PHE A 152 -4.42 4.79 7.78
CA PHE A 152 -4.07 6.09 7.21
C PHE A 152 -4.95 6.43 6.02
N ILE A 153 -5.48 7.66 5.96
CA ILE A 153 -6.23 8.19 4.82
C ILE A 153 -5.25 8.98 3.94
N GLY A 154 -5.04 8.52 2.71
CA GLY A 154 -4.08 9.09 1.76
C GLY A 154 -4.61 10.25 0.92
N GLY A 155 -5.93 10.50 0.95
CA GLY A 155 -6.61 11.49 0.14
C GLY A 155 -7.53 10.87 -0.89
N SER A 156 -8.00 11.67 -1.85
CA SER A 156 -8.94 11.24 -2.88
C SER A 156 -8.29 11.15 -4.25
N MET A 157 -8.75 10.18 -5.04
CA MET A 157 -8.51 10.08 -6.48
C MET A 157 -9.83 10.12 -7.23
N TYR A 158 -9.83 10.77 -8.39
CA TYR A 158 -10.99 10.88 -9.27
C TYR A 158 -10.79 9.97 -10.47
N ILE A 159 -11.68 8.99 -10.62
CA ILE A 159 -11.77 8.19 -11.83
C ILE A 159 -12.68 8.93 -12.82
N THR A 160 -12.16 9.27 -13.98
CA THR A 160 -12.90 9.99 -15.04
C THR A 160 -12.58 9.42 -16.43
N ILE A 161 -13.06 10.09 -17.49
CA ILE A 161 -12.79 9.77 -18.89
C ILE A 161 -11.29 9.95 -19.13
N GLN A 162 -10.68 9.03 -19.89
CA GLN A 162 -9.29 9.22 -20.30
C GLN A 162 -9.15 10.53 -21.09
N GLY A 163 -8.32 11.44 -20.59
CA GLY A 163 -8.10 12.77 -21.19
C GLY A 163 -8.84 13.93 -20.51
N ASP A 164 -9.74 13.66 -19.56
CA ASP A 164 -10.28 14.68 -18.64
C ASP A 164 -9.26 14.88 -17.52
N ILE A 165 -8.52 15.98 -17.57
CA ILE A 165 -7.37 16.28 -16.71
C ILE A 165 -7.81 17.07 -15.48
N ASN A 166 -8.88 17.86 -15.60
CA ASN A 166 -9.41 18.68 -14.51
C ASN A 166 -10.54 18.01 -13.72
N ALA A 167 -10.95 16.80 -14.12
CA ALA A 167 -12.05 16.04 -13.54
C ALA A 167 -13.40 16.80 -13.58
N ASP A 168 -13.64 17.59 -14.64
CA ASP A 168 -14.94 18.25 -14.86
C ASP A 168 -15.95 17.39 -15.65
N TYR A 169 -15.63 16.10 -15.83
CA TYR A 169 -16.39 15.08 -16.55
C TYR A 169 -16.56 15.35 -18.05
N VAL A 170 -15.80 16.30 -18.62
CA VAL A 170 -15.88 16.66 -20.04
C VAL A 170 -14.49 16.81 -20.63
N VAL A 171 -14.13 15.94 -21.58
CA VAL A 171 -12.85 16.10 -22.31
C VAL A 171 -12.98 17.23 -23.32
N ASN A 172 -12.40 18.40 -23.05
CA ASN A 172 -12.55 19.59 -23.90
C ASN A 172 -11.26 20.44 -23.98
N PHE A 173 -11.40 21.66 -24.49
CA PHE A 173 -10.26 22.55 -24.70
C PHE A 173 -9.58 22.97 -23.38
N LYS A 174 -10.27 22.91 -22.24
CA LYS A 174 -9.68 23.15 -20.92
C LYS A 174 -8.64 22.09 -20.57
N ASP A 175 -8.91 20.82 -20.86
CA ASP A 175 -7.93 19.74 -20.68
C ASP A 175 -6.74 19.92 -21.62
N ALA A 176 -7.02 20.29 -22.87
CA ALA A 176 -5.97 20.58 -23.85
C ALA A 176 -5.07 21.74 -23.40
N ILE A 177 -5.62 22.77 -22.73
CA ILE A 177 -4.85 23.87 -22.13
C ILE A 177 -3.95 23.34 -21.00
N LEU A 178 -4.48 22.49 -20.11
CA LEU A 178 -3.69 21.91 -19.01
C LEU A 178 -2.56 21.03 -19.51
N LEU A 179 -2.83 20.21 -20.53
CA LEU A 179 -1.82 19.39 -21.19
C LEU A 179 -0.77 20.27 -21.89
N GLY A 180 -1.21 21.27 -22.64
CA GLY A 180 -0.34 22.19 -23.36
C GLY A 180 0.60 22.98 -22.44
N ALA A 181 0.10 23.40 -21.27
CA ALA A 181 0.89 24.11 -20.26
C ALA A 181 2.02 23.25 -19.66
N ALA A 182 1.81 21.94 -19.58
CA ALA A 182 2.76 20.98 -19.04
C ALA A 182 3.56 20.23 -20.12
N PHE A 183 3.35 20.53 -21.40
CA PHE A 183 3.95 19.78 -22.50
C PHE A 183 5.48 19.81 -22.47
N GLY A 184 6.10 18.65 -22.61
CA GLY A 184 7.54 18.43 -22.55
C GLY A 184 8.11 18.25 -21.14
N SER A 185 7.30 18.43 -20.09
CA SER A 185 7.76 18.32 -18.69
C SER A 185 7.79 16.88 -18.18
N ARG A 186 8.55 16.69 -17.10
CA ARG A 186 8.78 15.43 -16.37
C ARG A 186 8.68 15.67 -14.85
N PRO A 187 8.57 14.60 -14.03
CA PRO A 187 8.59 14.76 -12.57
C PRO A 187 9.77 15.61 -12.08
N GLY A 188 9.47 16.67 -11.33
CA GLY A 188 10.45 17.62 -10.81
C GLY A 188 10.55 18.93 -11.60
N ASP A 189 10.03 18.99 -12.83
CA ASP A 189 9.99 20.23 -13.59
C ASP A 189 8.95 21.21 -13.02
N PRO A 190 9.19 22.54 -13.09
CA PRO A 190 8.28 23.53 -12.50
C PRO A 190 6.86 23.53 -13.08
N ASN A 191 6.70 23.10 -14.34
CA ASN A 191 5.42 23.00 -15.04
C ASN A 191 4.88 21.57 -15.10
N TRP A 192 5.44 20.64 -14.33
CA TRP A 192 4.94 19.26 -14.24
C TRP A 192 3.51 19.23 -13.70
N ASN A 193 2.60 18.69 -14.50
CA ASN A 193 1.24 18.36 -14.08
C ASN A 193 1.04 16.84 -14.20
N PRO A 194 1.06 16.08 -13.09
CA PRO A 194 0.96 14.63 -13.17
C PRO A 194 -0.38 14.13 -13.73
N ASN A 195 -1.44 14.94 -13.70
CA ASN A 195 -2.72 14.58 -14.32
C ASN A 195 -2.68 14.66 -15.86
N ALA A 196 -1.75 15.44 -16.43
CA ALA A 196 -1.55 15.58 -17.87
C ALA A 196 -0.66 14.47 -18.47
N ASP A 197 0.04 13.68 -17.65
CA ASP A 197 0.69 12.43 -18.06
C ASP A 197 -0.37 11.31 -18.09
N ILE A 198 -1.11 11.26 -19.20
CA ILE A 198 -2.30 10.42 -19.36
C ILE A 198 -1.88 8.96 -19.50
N ASN A 199 -0.76 8.68 -20.17
CA ASN A 199 -0.27 7.31 -20.37
C ASN A 199 0.60 6.79 -19.21
N GLY A 200 1.05 7.67 -18.30
CA GLY A 200 1.84 7.31 -17.12
C GLY A 200 3.30 6.98 -17.44
N ASP A 201 3.86 7.50 -18.54
CA ASP A 201 5.26 7.26 -18.95
C ASP A 201 6.26 8.28 -18.35
N ASN A 202 5.80 9.13 -17.43
CA ASN A 202 6.54 10.20 -16.75
C ASN A 202 7.07 11.29 -17.70
N ILE A 203 6.47 11.44 -18.89
CA ILE A 203 6.82 12.49 -19.85
C ILE A 203 5.57 12.99 -20.54
N ILE A 204 5.17 14.24 -20.31
CA ILE A 204 3.99 14.80 -20.99
C ILE A 204 4.37 15.16 -22.43
N ASN A 205 3.84 14.44 -23.41
CA ASN A 205 4.21 14.61 -24.81
C ASN A 205 3.04 14.32 -25.79
N PHE A 206 3.37 14.16 -27.07
CA PHE A 206 2.37 13.94 -28.11
C PHE A 206 1.55 12.66 -27.90
N LYS A 207 2.06 11.66 -27.18
CA LYS A 207 1.31 10.46 -26.80
C LYS A 207 0.13 10.79 -25.89
N ASP A 208 0.32 11.67 -24.91
CA ASP A 208 -0.76 12.15 -24.04
C ASP A 208 -1.76 12.96 -24.84
N ALA A 209 -1.27 13.83 -25.73
CA ALA A 209 -2.13 14.61 -26.62
C ALA A 209 -2.99 13.71 -27.54
N ILE A 210 -2.45 12.59 -28.01
CA ILE A 210 -3.22 11.58 -28.79
C ILE A 210 -4.32 10.97 -27.92
N LEU A 211 -4.03 10.60 -26.67
CA LEU A 211 -5.03 10.01 -25.76
C LEU A 211 -6.15 11.00 -25.41
N LEU A 212 -5.80 12.27 -25.17
CA LEU A 212 -6.77 13.34 -24.98
C LEU A 212 -7.62 13.53 -26.25
N GLY A 213 -6.97 13.66 -27.41
CA GLY A 213 -7.63 13.87 -28.70
C GLY A 213 -8.60 12.72 -29.07
N ALA A 214 -8.23 11.48 -28.78
CA ALA A 214 -9.07 10.29 -29.00
C ALA A 214 -10.37 10.29 -28.17
N ASN A 215 -10.43 11.10 -27.12
CA ASN A 215 -11.58 11.22 -26.23
C ASN A 215 -12.22 12.61 -26.26
N PHE A 216 -11.73 13.54 -27.08
CA PHE A 216 -12.22 14.92 -27.13
C PHE A 216 -13.71 14.99 -27.45
N GLY A 217 -14.45 15.80 -26.69
CA GLY A 217 -15.90 15.95 -26.78
C GLY A 217 -16.70 14.89 -26.02
N LYS A 218 -16.06 13.87 -25.43
CA LYS A 218 -16.76 12.91 -24.56
C LYS A 218 -17.16 13.58 -23.24
N THR A 219 -18.31 13.19 -22.74
CA THR A 219 -18.91 13.64 -21.48
C THR A 219 -19.34 12.43 -20.67
N ASP A 220 -19.27 12.52 -19.34
CA ASP A 220 -19.90 11.57 -18.41
C ASP A 220 -21.01 12.30 -17.66
N PRO A 221 -22.20 11.70 -17.51
CA PRO A 221 -23.35 12.32 -16.84
C PRO A 221 -23.17 12.46 -15.33
#